data_AF-A0A953Y3V9-F1
#
_entry.id   AF-A0A953Y3V9-F1
#
_cell.length_a   1.000
_cell.length_b   1.000
_cell.length_c   1.000
_cell.angle_alpha   90.00
_cell.angle_beta   90.00
_cell.angle_gamma   90.00
#
_symmetry.space_group_name_H-M   'P 1'
#
loop_
_entity.id
_entity.type
_entity.pdbx_description
1 polymer ?
#
loop_
_entity_poly.entity_id
_entity_poly.type
_entity_poly.pdbx_seq_one_letter_code
_entity_poly.pdbx_strand_id
1 'polypeptide(L)'
;MNVDLQAALESGQLTLLVWTAVALGFLHTIFGPDHYVPFVMMAKAHAWTRRKTFWVTFACGLGHVGSSVLIGLLLIGAGTAWSQWETSSWAAFHEVRGSVAAWLLIGVGVALALWGIVRALRGVPHSHVHAHAGGEVHVHDHQHQGEHMHAHGHEPAVAQHAHDPERKVRTLTPWVLFTIFVFGPCESLIPLMLASWATAGVIGAGLVIGAFSLATVATIGLAVSALLVGASRLPLAGLDRWSTAIAGASLVLCGAGIQFLGL
;
A
#
# COMPACT_ATOMS: atom_id res chain seq x y z
N MET A 1 -24.61 5.96 29.10
CA MET A 1 -25.02 6.86 27.99
C MET A 1 -26.08 6.10 27.20
N ASN A 2 -27.36 6.50 27.28
CA ASN A 2 -28.38 5.99 26.36
C ASN A 2 -28.15 6.69 25.03
N VAL A 3 -27.47 6.01 24.12
CA VAL A 3 -27.17 6.55 22.80
C VAL A 3 -28.40 6.32 21.91
N ASP A 4 -29.00 7.40 21.42
CA ASP A 4 -30.20 7.32 20.59
C ASP A 4 -29.82 7.12 19.13
N LEU A 5 -29.76 5.85 18.72
CA LEU A 5 -29.50 5.44 17.34
C LEU A 5 -30.50 6.09 16.37
N GLN A 6 -31.74 6.30 16.80
CA GLN A 6 -32.78 6.88 15.96
C GLN A 6 -32.48 8.35 15.70
N ALA A 7 -32.12 9.12 16.72
CA ALA A 7 -31.66 10.50 16.56
C ALA A 7 -30.39 10.62 15.69
N ALA A 8 -29.45 9.67 15.80
CA ALA A 8 -28.23 9.65 14.98
C ALA A 8 -28.51 9.38 13.48
N LEU A 9 -29.54 8.57 13.19
CA LEU A 9 -29.99 8.30 11.82
C LEU A 9 -30.79 9.48 11.25
N GLU A 10 -31.72 10.05 12.03
CA GLU A 10 -32.56 11.18 11.62
C GLU A 10 -31.73 12.45 11.38
N SER A 11 -30.67 12.68 12.17
CA SER A 11 -29.73 13.80 11.98
C SER A 11 -28.76 13.61 10.81
N GLY A 12 -28.66 12.40 10.24
CA GLY A 12 -27.71 12.07 9.17
C GLY A 12 -26.24 11.98 9.59
N GLN A 13 -25.92 12.20 10.88
CA GLN A 13 -24.54 12.16 11.39
C GLN A 13 -23.90 10.80 11.20
N LEU A 14 -24.64 9.72 11.51
CA LEU A 14 -24.13 8.36 11.33
C LEU A 14 -23.90 8.04 9.85
N THR A 15 -24.79 8.49 8.97
CA THR A 15 -24.65 8.33 7.52
C THR A 15 -23.40 9.02 7.00
N LEU A 16 -23.12 10.25 7.47
CA LEU A 16 -21.91 10.98 7.13
C LEU A 16 -20.66 10.20 7.58
N LEU A 17 -20.60 9.76 8.84
CA LEU A 17 -19.47 9.00 9.37
C LEU A 17 -19.20 7.72 8.58
N VAL A 18 -20.25 6.98 8.21
CA VAL A 18 -20.12 5.76 7.39
C VAL A 18 -19.57 6.08 6.01
N TRP A 19 -20.07 7.13 5.33
CA TRP A 19 -19.55 7.51 4.02
C TRP A 19 -18.13 8.07 4.08
N THR A 20 -17.79 8.83 5.12
CA THR A 20 -16.40 9.25 5.38
C THR A 20 -15.50 8.04 5.59
N ALA A 21 -15.96 7.01 6.31
CA ALA A 21 -15.21 5.78 6.51
C ALA A 21 -14.98 5.01 5.20
N VAL A 22 -15.99 4.93 4.32
CA VAL A 22 -15.83 4.34 2.97
C VAL A 22 -14.83 5.16 2.14
N ALA A 23 -14.98 6.48 2.12
CA ALA A 23 -14.15 7.37 1.32
C ALA A 23 -12.70 7.34 1.78
N LEU A 24 -12.44 7.49 3.08
CA LEU A 24 -11.09 7.38 3.63
C LEU A 24 -10.55 5.98 3.41
N GLY A 25 -11.33 4.93 3.70
CA GLY A 25 -11.00 3.52 3.45
C GLY A 25 -10.50 3.26 2.03
N PHE A 26 -11.18 3.82 1.04
CA PHE A 26 -10.80 3.74 -0.36
C PHE A 26 -9.58 4.61 -0.71
N LEU A 27 -9.61 5.90 -0.34
CA LEU A 27 -8.62 6.90 -0.76
C LEU A 27 -7.24 6.63 -0.16
N HIS A 28 -7.15 6.33 1.15
CA HIS A 28 -5.86 6.04 1.78
C HIS A 28 -5.23 4.78 1.16
N THR A 29 -6.05 3.76 0.85
CA THR A 29 -5.56 2.51 0.27
C THR A 29 -5.12 2.68 -1.17
N ILE A 30 -5.90 3.38 -2.02
CA ILE A 30 -5.56 3.50 -3.44
C ILE A 30 -4.32 4.39 -3.65
N PHE A 31 -4.21 5.46 -2.84
CA PHE A 31 -3.05 6.36 -2.87
C PHE A 31 -1.87 5.85 -2.04
N GLY A 32 -2.05 4.81 -1.22
CA GLY A 32 -1.00 4.08 -0.51
C GLY A 32 -0.48 2.88 -1.30
N PRO A 33 0.54 3.02 -2.17
CA PRO A 33 1.09 1.91 -2.94
C PRO A 33 1.71 0.82 -2.04
N ASP A 34 2.07 1.16 -0.82
CA ASP A 34 2.51 0.23 0.23
C ASP A 34 1.43 -0.79 0.63
N HIS A 35 0.15 -0.52 0.34
CA HIS A 35 -0.95 -1.41 0.67
C HIS A 35 -1.16 -2.53 -0.38
N TYR A 36 -0.63 -2.39 -1.61
CA TYR A 36 -0.85 -3.37 -2.69
C TYR A 36 0.40 -3.77 -3.47
N VAL A 37 1.37 -2.88 -3.67
CA VAL A 37 2.60 -3.17 -4.44
C VAL A 37 3.42 -4.31 -3.82
N PRO A 38 3.63 -4.37 -2.48
CA PRO A 38 4.40 -5.46 -1.90
C PRO A 38 3.83 -6.85 -2.18
N PHE A 39 2.49 -6.99 -2.22
CA PHE A 39 1.83 -8.25 -2.55
C PHE A 39 2.04 -8.65 -4.00
N VAL A 40 1.96 -7.70 -4.94
CA VAL A 40 2.22 -7.95 -6.37
C VAL A 40 3.66 -8.39 -6.57
N MET A 41 4.62 -7.69 -5.95
CA MET A 41 6.04 -8.02 -6.05
C MET A 41 6.34 -9.42 -5.48
N MET A 42 5.77 -9.73 -4.31
CA MET A 42 5.92 -11.04 -3.67
C MET A 42 5.28 -12.17 -4.46
N ALA A 43 4.08 -11.95 -4.99
CA ALA A 43 3.40 -12.93 -5.82
C ALA A 43 4.20 -13.28 -7.08
N LYS A 44 4.82 -12.29 -7.73
CA LYS A 44 5.68 -12.52 -8.89
C LYS A 44 7.02 -13.17 -8.52
N ALA A 45 7.71 -12.64 -7.51
CA ALA A 45 9.03 -13.13 -7.09
C ALA A 45 9.01 -14.60 -6.60
N HIS A 46 7.90 -15.03 -6.02
CA HIS A 46 7.73 -16.39 -5.50
C HIS A 46 6.73 -17.24 -6.30
N ALA A 47 6.34 -16.79 -7.51
CA ALA A 47 5.37 -17.49 -8.38
C ALA A 47 4.11 -17.99 -7.64
N TRP A 48 3.49 -17.14 -6.81
CA TRP A 48 2.31 -17.52 -6.05
C TRP A 48 1.11 -17.77 -6.96
N THR A 49 0.34 -18.80 -6.64
CA THR A 49 -0.98 -19.02 -7.27
C THR A 49 -1.93 -17.88 -6.90
N ARG A 50 -2.92 -17.59 -7.77
CA ARG A 50 -3.96 -16.57 -7.50
C ARG A 50 -4.63 -16.77 -6.14
N ARG A 51 -4.90 -18.04 -5.77
CA ARG A 51 -5.48 -18.41 -4.49
C ARG A 51 -4.58 -18.04 -3.32
N LYS A 52 -3.27 -18.32 -3.40
CA LYS A 52 -2.32 -17.96 -2.35
C LYS A 52 -2.20 -16.45 -2.19
N THR A 53 -2.08 -15.72 -3.31
CA THR A 53 -2.03 -14.26 -3.28
C THR A 53 -3.28 -13.66 -2.64
N PHE A 54 -4.47 -14.13 -3.02
CA PHE A 54 -5.72 -13.69 -2.43
C PHE A 54 -5.74 -13.88 -0.91
N TRP A 55 -5.47 -15.09 -0.42
CA TRP A 55 -5.56 -15.37 1.02
C TRP A 55 -4.51 -14.64 1.85
N VAL A 56 -3.27 -14.52 1.35
CA VAL A 56 -2.23 -13.75 2.04
C VAL A 56 -2.61 -12.27 2.11
N THR A 57 -3.05 -11.70 0.98
CA THR A 57 -3.47 -10.29 0.90
C THR A 57 -4.67 -10.03 1.81
N PHE A 58 -5.67 -10.91 1.76
CA PHE A 58 -6.87 -10.82 2.59
C PHE A 58 -6.54 -10.91 4.08
N ALA A 59 -5.70 -11.86 4.50
CA ALA A 59 -5.28 -11.99 5.89
C ALA A 59 -4.49 -10.78 6.39
N CYS A 60 -3.60 -10.22 5.57
CA CYS A 60 -2.86 -9.01 5.92
C CYS A 60 -3.79 -7.78 6.00
N GLY A 61 -4.73 -7.63 5.07
CA GLY A 61 -5.72 -6.54 5.10
C GLY A 61 -6.62 -6.63 6.35
N LEU A 62 -7.07 -7.82 6.72
CA LEU A 62 -7.81 -8.02 7.98
C LEU A 62 -6.94 -7.72 9.21
N GLY A 63 -5.67 -8.14 9.22
CA GLY A 63 -4.74 -7.86 10.31
C GLY A 63 -4.48 -6.36 10.50
N HIS A 64 -4.32 -5.63 9.40
CA HIS A 64 -4.10 -4.18 9.36
C HIS A 64 -5.29 -3.38 9.91
N VAL A 65 -6.51 -3.70 9.46
CA VAL A 65 -7.70 -3.03 10.01
C VAL A 65 -7.97 -3.50 11.44
N GLY A 66 -7.79 -4.80 11.71
CA GLY A 66 -8.01 -5.40 13.02
C GLY A 66 -7.11 -4.83 14.12
N SER A 67 -5.85 -4.52 13.85
CA SER A 67 -4.95 -3.89 14.83
C SER A 67 -5.44 -2.49 15.23
N SER A 68 -5.96 -1.73 14.26
CA SER A 68 -6.56 -0.40 14.48
C SER A 68 -7.82 -0.48 15.34
N VAL A 69 -8.68 -1.46 15.06
CA VAL A 69 -9.89 -1.75 15.87
C VAL A 69 -9.49 -2.11 17.30
N LEU A 70 -8.50 -2.98 17.50
CA LEU A 70 -8.02 -3.35 18.82
C LEU A 70 -7.53 -2.12 19.60
N ILE A 71 -6.71 -1.26 18.99
CA ILE A 71 -6.21 -0.04 19.62
C ILE A 71 -7.38 0.86 20.05
N GLY A 72 -8.33 1.14 19.15
CA GLY A 72 -9.40 2.04 19.52
C GLY A 72 -10.44 1.42 20.48
N LEU A 73 -10.61 0.09 20.50
CA LEU A 73 -11.38 -0.57 21.57
C LEU A 73 -10.71 -0.41 22.94
N LEU A 74 -9.38 -0.50 23.01
CA LEU A 74 -8.63 -0.23 24.23
C LEU A 74 -8.81 1.23 24.69
N LEU A 75 -8.82 2.19 23.76
CA LEU A 75 -9.09 3.60 24.05
C LEU A 75 -10.52 3.82 24.58
N ILE A 76 -11.53 3.22 23.93
CA ILE A 76 -12.92 3.24 24.42
C ILE A 76 -12.99 2.64 25.84
N GLY A 77 -12.34 1.50 26.08
CA GLY A 77 -12.30 0.84 27.38
C GLY A 77 -11.57 1.64 28.46
N ALA A 78 -10.54 2.39 28.09
CA ALA A 78 -9.84 3.34 28.97
C ALA A 78 -10.65 4.61 29.26
N GLY A 79 -11.83 4.77 28.63
CA GLY A 79 -12.72 5.91 28.83
C GLY A 79 -12.27 7.18 28.12
N THR A 80 -11.32 7.09 27.18
CA THR A 80 -10.91 8.25 26.39
C THR A 80 -12.03 8.61 25.41
N ALA A 81 -12.80 9.64 25.76
CA ALA A 81 -13.81 10.19 24.87
C ALA A 81 -13.13 10.88 23.67
N TRP A 82 -13.84 10.98 22.54
CA TRP A 82 -13.40 11.75 21.37
C TRP A 82 -12.88 13.15 21.74
N SER A 83 -13.55 13.83 22.68
CA SER A 83 -13.18 15.15 23.18
C SER A 83 -11.82 15.21 23.91
N GLN A 84 -11.30 14.06 24.35
CA GLN A 84 -9.99 13.98 25.01
C GLN A 84 -8.88 13.56 24.05
N TRP A 85 -9.20 13.03 22.87
CA TRP A 85 -8.23 12.60 21.87
C TRP A 85 -7.38 13.77 21.38
N GLU A 86 -8.00 14.83 20.86
CA GLU A 86 -7.32 16.02 20.33
C GLU A 86 -6.40 16.68 21.37
N THR A 87 -6.80 16.66 22.64
CA THR A 87 -6.02 17.24 23.75
C THR A 87 -5.00 16.30 24.36
N SER A 88 -4.95 15.03 23.93
CA SER A 88 -4.04 14.04 24.50
C SER A 88 -2.61 14.23 23.97
N SER A 89 -1.63 14.00 24.83
CA SER A 89 -0.21 13.95 24.43
C SER A 89 0.07 12.88 23.37
N TRP A 90 -0.80 11.87 23.31
CA TRP A 90 -0.76 10.79 22.34
C TRP A 90 -1.11 11.29 20.93
N ALA A 91 -2.21 12.02 20.77
CA ALA A 91 -2.60 12.58 19.48
C ALA A 91 -1.54 13.56 18.94
N ALA A 92 -0.98 14.42 19.79
CA ALA A 92 0.09 15.33 19.40
C ALA A 92 1.36 14.59 18.93
N PHE A 93 1.73 13.50 19.60
CA PHE A 93 2.87 12.68 19.18
C PHE A 93 2.60 11.97 17.84
N HIS A 94 1.38 11.47 17.63
CA HIS A 94 0.97 10.86 16.36
C HIS A 94 1.00 11.87 15.21
N GLU A 95 0.47 13.08 15.41
CA GLU A 95 0.45 14.13 14.39
C GLU A 95 1.87 14.56 13.99
N VAL A 96 2.76 14.77 14.97
CA VAL A 96 4.16 15.12 14.70
C VAL A 96 4.88 13.98 13.97
N ARG A 97 4.71 12.73 14.41
CA ARG A 97 5.27 11.55 13.74
C ARG A 97 4.77 11.46 12.30
N GLY A 98 3.46 11.58 12.09
CA GLY A 98 2.81 11.52 10.78
C GLY A 98 3.34 12.60 9.84
N SER A 99 3.43 13.85 10.31
CA SER A 99 3.97 14.95 9.50
C SER A 99 5.46 14.77 9.18
N VAL A 100 6.29 14.34 10.14
CA VAL A 100 7.71 14.04 9.89
C VAL A 100 7.84 12.91 8.86
N ALA A 101 7.05 11.84 8.98
CA ALA A 101 7.03 10.74 8.02
C ALA A 101 6.60 11.22 6.62
N ALA A 102 5.56 12.06 6.54
CA ALA A 102 5.08 12.65 5.29
C ALA A 102 6.17 13.49 4.59
N TRP A 103 6.85 14.38 5.33
CA TRP A 103 7.94 15.19 4.79
C TRP A 103 9.15 14.35 4.35
N LEU A 104 9.47 13.28 5.08
CA LEU A 104 10.51 12.33 4.67
C LEU A 104 10.12 11.59 3.38
N LEU A 105 8.86 11.14 3.26
CA LEU A 105 8.34 10.52 2.05
C LEU A 105 8.39 11.48 0.86
N ILE A 106 7.99 12.74 1.04
CA ILE A 106 8.09 13.78 0.01
C ILE A 106 9.55 14.01 -0.37
N GLY A 107 10.44 14.21 0.59
CA GLY A 107 11.85 14.49 0.33
C GLY A 107 12.57 13.37 -0.41
N VAL A 108 12.44 12.13 0.07
CA VAL A 108 12.99 10.93 -0.60
C VAL A 108 12.33 10.71 -1.96
N GLY A 109 11.00 10.90 -2.05
CA GLY A 109 10.23 10.78 -3.28
C GLY A 109 10.71 11.76 -4.36
N VAL A 110 10.91 13.04 -4.01
CA VAL A 110 11.44 14.06 -4.92
C VAL A 110 12.86 13.69 -5.36
N ALA A 111 13.72 13.27 -4.45
CA ALA A 111 15.08 12.86 -4.78
C ALA A 111 15.09 11.68 -5.78
N LEU A 112 14.28 10.65 -5.54
CA LEU A 112 14.14 9.49 -6.43
C LEU A 112 13.48 9.85 -7.76
N ALA A 113 12.50 10.75 -7.76
CA ALA A 113 11.82 11.21 -8.97
C ALA A 113 12.79 11.95 -9.89
N LEU A 114 13.50 12.95 -9.35
CA LEU A 114 14.49 13.73 -10.09
C LEU A 114 15.66 12.86 -10.56
N TRP A 115 16.19 12.00 -9.70
CA TRP A 115 17.26 11.08 -10.08
C TRP A 115 16.80 10.09 -11.16
N GLY A 116 15.59 9.56 -11.04
CA GLY A 116 14.98 8.67 -12.03
C GLY A 116 14.79 9.35 -13.38
N ILE A 117 14.33 10.61 -13.41
CA ILE A 117 14.20 11.42 -14.64
C ILE A 117 15.58 11.61 -15.27
N VAL A 118 16.57 12.07 -14.51
CA VAL A 118 17.94 12.29 -15.01
C VAL A 118 18.54 10.99 -15.55
N ARG A 119 18.36 9.87 -14.84
CA ARG A 119 18.83 8.55 -15.26
C ARG A 119 18.17 8.08 -16.56
N ALA A 120 16.85 8.25 -16.68
CA ALA A 120 16.08 7.89 -17.86
C ALA A 120 16.49 8.71 -19.08
N LEU A 121 16.70 10.03 -18.91
CA LEU A 121 17.14 10.93 -19.98
C LEU A 121 18.58 10.68 -20.41
N ARG A 122 19.46 10.24 -19.51
CA ARG A 122 20.87 9.92 -19.80
C ARG A 122 21.07 8.54 -20.43
N GLY A 123 20.02 7.73 -20.57
CA GLY A 123 20.10 6.39 -21.17
C GLY A 123 21.01 5.43 -20.40
N VAL A 124 21.20 5.65 -19.09
CA VAL A 124 22.06 4.80 -18.27
C VAL A 124 21.52 3.36 -18.29
N PRO A 125 22.37 2.34 -18.53
CA PRO A 125 21.93 0.96 -18.50
C PRO A 125 21.21 0.62 -17.21
N HIS A 126 20.21 -0.26 -17.32
CA HIS A 126 19.48 -0.73 -16.17
C HIS A 126 19.26 -2.23 -16.25
N SER A 127 19.40 -2.85 -15.08
CA SER A 127 19.17 -4.24 -14.86
C SER A 127 17.75 -4.48 -14.36
N HIS A 128 16.97 -5.36 -14.97
CA HIS A 128 15.68 -5.78 -14.39
C HIS A 128 15.51 -7.29 -14.36
N VAL A 129 14.67 -7.71 -13.42
CA VAL A 129 14.35 -9.11 -13.14
C VAL A 129 13.21 -9.54 -14.06
N HIS A 130 13.47 -10.45 -14.98
CA HIS A 130 12.43 -11.13 -15.75
C HIS A 130 12.06 -12.43 -15.07
N ALA A 131 10.75 -12.70 -14.96
CA ALA A 131 10.23 -14.02 -14.65
C ALA A 131 9.66 -14.60 -15.95
N HIS A 132 10.28 -15.66 -16.44
CA HIS A 132 9.82 -16.36 -17.65
C HIS A 132 8.70 -17.33 -17.33
N ALA A 133 7.93 -17.71 -18.37
CA ALA A 133 6.84 -18.67 -18.25
C ALA A 133 7.28 -20.04 -17.68
N GLY A 134 8.58 -20.36 -17.75
CA GLY A 134 9.19 -21.56 -17.16
C GLY A 134 9.59 -21.45 -15.68
N GLY A 135 9.35 -20.32 -15.01
CA GLY A 135 9.68 -20.13 -13.58
C GLY A 135 11.13 -19.73 -13.29
N GLU A 136 11.97 -19.60 -14.32
CA GLU A 136 13.32 -19.04 -14.17
C GLU A 136 13.26 -17.52 -14.07
N VAL A 137 13.96 -17.00 -13.07
CA VAL A 137 14.10 -15.57 -12.77
C VAL A 137 15.53 -15.17 -13.05
N HIS A 138 15.75 -14.33 -14.06
CA HIS A 138 17.09 -13.83 -14.38
C HIS A 138 17.12 -12.30 -14.53
N VAL A 139 18.31 -11.73 -14.37
CA VAL A 139 18.58 -10.29 -14.48
C VAL A 139 19.30 -10.03 -15.80
N HIS A 140 18.74 -9.17 -16.65
CA HIS A 140 19.43 -8.65 -17.84
C HIS A 140 19.77 -7.18 -17.64
N ASP A 141 20.97 -6.77 -18.04
CA ASP A 141 21.34 -5.36 -18.22
C ASP A 141 20.99 -4.92 -19.64
N HIS A 142 20.20 -3.86 -19.78
CA HIS A 142 19.87 -3.27 -21.07
C HIS A 142 20.57 -1.93 -21.28
N GLN A 143 21.25 -1.76 -22.42
CA GLN A 143 21.58 -0.46 -23.01
C GLN A 143 20.65 -0.23 -24.21
N HIS A 144 19.79 0.79 -24.15
CA HIS A 144 18.82 1.10 -25.22
C HIS A 144 19.44 1.84 -26.42
N GLN A 145 20.70 1.58 -26.77
CA GLN A 145 21.33 2.20 -27.95
C GLN A 145 21.07 1.47 -29.28
N GLY A 146 20.21 0.44 -29.30
CA GLY A 146 19.73 -0.17 -30.54
C GLY A 146 18.48 -1.02 -30.29
N GLU A 147 17.42 -0.79 -31.08
CA GLU A 147 16.26 -1.68 -31.15
C GLU A 147 16.69 -3.02 -31.74
N HIS A 148 16.78 -4.07 -30.93
CA HIS A 148 16.89 -5.43 -31.45
C HIS A 148 15.89 -6.36 -30.77
N MET A 149 14.97 -6.91 -31.58
CA MET A 149 14.20 -8.11 -31.27
C MET A 149 15.13 -9.31 -31.34
N HIS A 150 15.20 -10.12 -30.27
CA HIS A 150 15.76 -11.46 -30.36
C HIS A 150 14.64 -12.46 -30.61
N ALA A 151 14.57 -12.99 -31.83
CA ALA A 151 13.87 -14.22 -32.11
C ALA A 151 14.68 -15.38 -31.52
N HIS A 152 14.06 -16.22 -30.69
CA HIS A 152 14.68 -17.45 -30.20
C HIS A 152 14.81 -18.45 -31.37
N GLY A 153 15.93 -18.39 -32.08
CA GLY A 153 16.41 -19.48 -32.92
C GLY A 153 17.26 -20.41 -32.05
N HIS A 154 16.84 -21.67 -31.92
CA HIS A 154 17.60 -22.71 -31.26
C HIS A 154 18.86 -23.06 -32.06
N GLU A 155 20.02 -22.49 -31.71
CA GLU A 155 21.33 -23.11 -31.94
C GLU A 155 22.28 -22.81 -30.75
N PRO A 156 23.06 -23.80 -30.27
CA PRO A 156 23.84 -23.66 -29.05
C PRO A 156 25.16 -22.93 -29.31
N ALA A 157 25.15 -21.60 -29.18
CA ALA A 157 26.38 -20.81 -29.09
C ALA A 157 26.76 -20.66 -27.61
N VAL A 158 27.93 -21.21 -27.26
CA VAL A 158 28.56 -21.12 -25.94
C VAL A 158 28.95 -19.66 -25.67
N ALA A 159 28.03 -18.87 -25.12
CA ALA A 159 28.34 -17.59 -24.52
C ALA A 159 28.56 -17.81 -23.02
N GLN A 160 29.81 -17.66 -22.58
CA GLN A 160 30.19 -17.67 -21.18
C GLN A 160 29.54 -16.47 -20.48
N HIS A 161 28.39 -16.70 -19.84
CA HIS A 161 27.82 -15.76 -18.89
C HIS A 161 28.55 -15.92 -17.55
N ALA A 162 29.36 -14.92 -17.21
CA ALA A 162 29.92 -14.77 -15.89
C ALA A 162 28.77 -14.49 -14.90
N HIS A 163 28.30 -15.54 -14.23
CA HIS A 163 27.43 -15.40 -13.08
C HIS A 163 28.26 -14.87 -11.90
N ASP A 164 28.01 -13.63 -11.49
CA ASP A 164 28.43 -13.14 -10.18
C ASP A 164 27.56 -13.85 -9.11
N PRO A 165 28.09 -14.77 -8.29
CA PRO A 165 27.28 -15.67 -7.46
C PRO A 165 26.67 -15.04 -6.21
N GLU A 166 26.99 -13.79 -5.86
CA GLU A 166 26.84 -13.33 -4.46
C GLU A 166 25.80 -12.23 -4.19
N ARG A 167 24.97 -11.82 -5.15
CA ARG A 167 23.85 -10.91 -4.82
C ARG A 167 22.62 -11.68 -4.35
N LYS A 168 22.70 -12.25 -3.14
CA LYS A 168 21.59 -12.92 -2.46
C LYS A 168 20.48 -11.89 -2.17
N VAL A 169 19.54 -11.73 -3.11
CA VAL A 169 18.33 -10.91 -2.90
C VAL A 169 17.61 -11.49 -1.69
N ARG A 170 17.54 -10.74 -0.58
CA ARG A 170 16.78 -11.16 0.60
C ARG A 170 15.33 -11.37 0.17
N THR A 171 14.90 -12.62 0.12
CA THR A 171 13.50 -12.96 -0.12
C THR A 171 12.70 -12.52 1.10
N LEU A 172 11.96 -11.43 0.96
CA LEU A 172 10.96 -11.02 1.95
C LEU A 172 10.01 -12.21 2.13
N THR A 173 9.74 -12.65 3.35
CA THR A 173 8.79 -13.75 3.57
C THR A 173 7.37 -13.18 3.69
N PRO A 174 6.32 -13.97 3.43
CA PRO A 174 4.94 -13.55 3.73
C PRO A 174 4.75 -13.05 5.18
N TRP A 175 5.55 -13.58 6.11
CA TRP A 175 5.55 -13.16 7.51
C TRP A 175 5.99 -11.71 7.70
N VAL A 176 7.00 -11.26 6.94
CA VAL A 176 7.44 -9.85 7.01
C VAL A 176 6.32 -8.91 6.55
N LEU A 177 5.60 -9.27 5.48
CA LEU A 177 4.42 -8.50 5.04
C LEU A 177 3.36 -8.44 6.13
N PHE A 178 3.01 -9.59 6.71
CA PHE A 178 2.00 -9.65 7.76
C PHE A 178 2.40 -8.79 8.97
N THR A 179 3.65 -8.88 9.42
CA THR A 179 4.17 -8.07 10.53
C THR A 179 4.07 -6.58 10.24
N ILE A 180 4.50 -6.13 9.05
CA ILE A 180 4.43 -4.71 8.68
C ILE A 180 2.98 -4.20 8.68
N PHE A 181 2.06 -4.96 8.09
CA PHE A 181 0.65 -4.56 8.00
C PHE A 181 -0.05 -4.54 9.35
N VAL A 182 0.21 -5.54 10.20
CA VAL A 182 -0.39 -5.60 11.55
C VAL A 182 0.12 -4.47 12.43
N PHE A 183 1.42 -4.16 12.38
CA PHE A 183 2.02 -3.09 13.19
C PHE A 183 1.92 -1.69 12.57
N GLY A 184 1.40 -1.57 11.35
CA GLY A 184 1.03 -0.29 10.75
C GLY A 184 -0.48 -0.07 10.83
N PRO A 185 -1.07 0.25 11.99
CA PRO A 185 -2.50 0.49 12.11
C PRO A 185 -2.93 1.72 11.30
N CYS A 186 -4.15 1.70 10.78
CA CYS A 186 -4.82 2.83 10.13
C CYS A 186 -5.12 3.91 11.17
N GLU A 187 -4.32 4.99 11.17
CA GLU A 187 -4.56 6.12 12.06
C GLU A 187 -5.90 6.81 11.77
N SER A 188 -6.38 6.80 10.52
CA SER A 188 -7.65 7.43 10.12
C SER A 188 -8.90 6.68 10.63
N LEU A 189 -8.81 5.39 10.98
CA LEU A 189 -9.97 4.62 11.50
C LEU A 189 -10.25 4.89 12.98
N ILE A 190 -9.21 5.08 13.80
CA ILE A 190 -9.36 5.25 15.25
C ILE A 190 -10.27 6.45 15.58
N PRO A 191 -10.05 7.64 15.01
CA PRO A 191 -10.93 8.80 15.16
C PRO A 191 -12.39 8.55 14.79
N LEU A 192 -12.61 7.98 13.61
CA LEU A 192 -13.95 7.66 13.10
C LEU A 192 -14.69 6.68 14.01
N MET A 193 -13.98 5.69 14.54
CA MET A 193 -14.55 4.72 15.47
C MET A 193 -14.92 5.36 16.81
N LEU A 194 -14.08 6.24 17.37
CA LEU A 194 -14.38 6.96 18.61
C LEU A 194 -15.59 7.91 18.43
N ALA A 195 -15.64 8.64 17.32
CA ALA A 195 -16.74 9.54 16.99
C ALA A 195 -18.07 8.78 16.80
N SER A 196 -18.05 7.67 16.06
CA SER A 196 -19.24 6.84 15.82
C SER A 196 -19.70 6.09 17.07
N TRP A 197 -18.78 5.69 17.95
CA TRP A 197 -19.10 5.17 19.28
C TRP A 197 -19.83 6.22 20.13
N ALA A 198 -19.33 7.45 20.16
CA ALA A 198 -19.96 8.54 20.91
C ALA A 198 -21.36 8.89 20.35
N THR A 199 -21.54 8.77 19.03
CA THR A 199 -22.77 9.16 18.32
C THR A 199 -23.86 8.09 18.36
N ALA A 200 -23.52 6.81 18.17
CA ALA A 200 -24.47 5.70 18.01
C ALA A 200 -24.05 4.40 18.74
N GLY A 201 -23.11 4.49 19.69
CA GLY A 201 -22.68 3.38 20.52
C GLY A 201 -22.02 2.25 19.73
N VAL A 202 -22.22 1.01 20.19
CA VAL A 202 -21.66 -0.20 19.55
C VAL A 202 -22.09 -0.34 18.10
N ILE A 203 -23.35 0.01 17.79
CA ILE A 203 -23.91 -0.12 16.44
C ILE A 203 -23.22 0.87 15.50
N GLY A 204 -23.08 2.14 15.92
CA GLY A 204 -22.37 3.17 15.16
C GLY A 204 -20.94 2.77 14.85
N ALA A 205 -20.19 2.38 15.88
CA ALA A 205 -18.82 1.91 15.73
C ALA A 205 -18.74 0.68 14.81
N GLY A 206 -19.60 -0.32 14.98
CA GLY A 206 -19.63 -1.51 14.15
C GLY A 206 -19.88 -1.22 12.66
N LEU A 207 -20.80 -0.30 12.35
CA LEU A 207 -21.08 0.11 10.97
C LEU A 207 -19.88 0.81 10.32
N VAL A 208 -19.25 1.74 11.04
CA VAL A 208 -18.06 2.47 10.55
C VAL A 208 -16.88 1.52 10.35
N ILE A 209 -16.60 0.65 11.33
CA ILE A 209 -15.55 -0.37 11.23
C ILE A 209 -15.81 -1.29 10.03
N GLY A 210 -17.05 -1.79 9.89
CA GLY A 210 -17.42 -2.67 8.79
C GLY A 210 -17.26 -2.01 7.42
N ALA A 211 -17.73 -0.77 7.28
CA ALA A 211 -17.64 0.00 6.05
C ALA A 211 -16.18 0.29 5.67
N PHE A 212 -15.37 0.76 6.62
CA PHE A 212 -13.94 1.00 6.39
C PHE A 212 -13.20 -0.30 6.05
N SER A 213 -13.45 -1.38 6.79
CA SER A 213 -12.82 -2.70 6.56
C SER A 213 -13.14 -3.22 5.16
N LEU A 214 -14.41 -3.16 4.76
CA LEU A 214 -14.85 -3.59 3.44
C LEU A 214 -14.18 -2.76 2.35
N ALA A 215 -14.22 -1.43 2.46
CA ALA A 215 -13.61 -0.53 1.48
C ALA A 215 -12.10 -0.79 1.35
N THR A 216 -11.38 -0.89 2.46
CA THR A 216 -9.92 -1.13 2.50
C THR A 216 -9.58 -2.48 1.87
N VAL A 217 -10.13 -3.58 2.39
CA VAL A 217 -9.80 -4.94 1.92
C VAL A 217 -10.22 -5.15 0.47
N ALA A 218 -11.38 -4.63 0.06
CA ALA A 218 -11.80 -4.69 -1.34
C ALA A 218 -10.86 -3.89 -2.23
N THR A 219 -10.46 -2.68 -1.84
CA THR A 219 -9.55 -1.83 -2.64
C THR A 219 -8.19 -2.49 -2.79
N ILE A 220 -7.60 -3.03 -1.71
CA ILE A 220 -6.33 -3.78 -1.78
C ILE A 220 -6.49 -4.97 -2.75
N GLY A 221 -7.52 -5.80 -2.55
CA GLY A 221 -7.73 -7.00 -3.36
C GLY A 221 -7.93 -6.68 -4.85
N LEU A 222 -8.71 -5.64 -5.15
CA LEU A 222 -8.94 -5.16 -6.51
C LEU A 222 -7.66 -4.58 -7.12
N ALA A 223 -6.91 -3.76 -6.39
CA ALA A 223 -5.65 -3.18 -6.86
C ALA A 223 -4.61 -4.26 -7.16
N VAL A 224 -4.42 -5.22 -6.25
CA VAL A 224 -3.50 -6.36 -6.46
C VAL A 224 -3.92 -7.17 -7.68
N SER A 225 -5.22 -7.46 -7.82
CA SER A 225 -5.74 -8.23 -8.96
C SER A 225 -5.57 -7.47 -10.28
N ALA A 226 -5.90 -6.17 -10.30
CA ALA A 226 -5.75 -5.31 -11.46
C ALA A 226 -4.28 -5.18 -11.88
N LEU A 227 -3.35 -5.02 -10.93
CA LEU A 227 -1.92 -4.94 -11.21
C LEU A 227 -1.35 -6.25 -11.72
N LEU A 228 -1.75 -7.39 -11.16
CA LEU A 228 -1.30 -8.70 -11.65
C LEU A 228 -1.81 -9.00 -13.06
N VAL A 229 -3.06 -8.65 -13.37
CA VAL A 229 -3.62 -8.81 -14.72
C VAL A 229 -3.01 -7.79 -15.68
N GLY A 230 -2.92 -6.52 -15.28
CA GLY A 230 -2.40 -5.41 -16.07
C GLY A 230 -0.93 -5.61 -16.43
N ALA A 231 -0.12 -6.09 -15.49
CA ALA A 231 1.30 -6.42 -15.72
C ALA A 231 1.52 -7.50 -16.79
N SER A 232 0.50 -8.32 -17.12
CA SER A 232 0.57 -9.33 -18.18
C SER A 232 0.03 -8.85 -19.54
N ARG A 233 -0.67 -7.71 -19.56
CA ARG A 233 -1.38 -7.22 -20.77
C ARG A 233 -0.90 -5.88 -21.29
N LEU A 234 -0.17 -5.12 -20.49
CA LEU A 234 0.38 -3.84 -20.89
C LEU A 234 1.79 -4.04 -21.44
N PRO A 235 2.05 -3.71 -22.72
CA PRO A 235 3.41 -3.64 -23.23
C PRO A 235 4.08 -2.41 -22.60
N LEU A 236 4.70 -2.58 -21.43
CA LEU A 236 5.41 -1.51 -20.70
C LEU A 236 6.75 -1.13 -21.37
N ALA A 237 6.94 -1.49 -22.64
CA ALA A 237 8.13 -1.21 -23.41
C ALA A 237 8.43 0.30 -23.38
N GLY A 238 9.52 0.68 -22.72
CA GLY A 238 9.96 2.07 -22.57
C GLY A 238 9.41 2.83 -21.36
N LEU A 239 8.50 2.27 -20.56
CA LEU A 239 8.15 2.77 -19.22
C LEU A 239 9.13 2.26 -18.15
N ASP A 240 9.81 1.14 -18.39
CA ASP A 240 10.78 0.56 -17.45
C ASP A 240 11.94 1.51 -17.12
N ARG A 241 12.40 2.30 -18.10
CA ARG A 241 13.42 3.36 -17.86
C ARG A 241 12.94 4.45 -16.89
N TRP A 242 11.63 4.65 -16.77
CA TRP A 242 11.01 5.63 -15.87
C TRP A 242 10.57 5.02 -14.54
N SER A 243 10.77 3.71 -14.32
CA SER A 243 10.33 3.00 -13.11
C SER A 243 10.77 3.67 -11.80
N THR A 244 12.02 4.12 -11.73
CA THR A 244 12.55 4.85 -10.56
C THR A 244 11.87 6.21 -10.38
N ALA A 245 11.60 6.91 -11.49
CA ALA A 245 10.92 8.20 -11.45
C ALA A 245 9.47 8.07 -10.99
N ILE A 246 8.77 7.04 -11.50
CA ILE A 246 7.39 6.72 -11.12
C ILE A 246 7.32 6.32 -9.64
N ALA A 247 8.25 5.49 -9.16
CA ALA A 247 8.31 5.13 -7.74
C ALA A 247 8.52 6.37 -6.85
N GLY A 248 9.43 7.27 -7.23
CA GLY A 248 9.63 8.54 -6.53
C GLY A 248 8.38 9.43 -6.55
N ALA A 249 7.74 9.58 -7.71
CA ALA A 249 6.50 10.35 -7.86
C ALA A 249 5.36 9.78 -6.99
N SER A 250 5.21 8.46 -6.93
CA SER A 250 4.25 7.80 -6.05
C SER A 250 4.49 8.18 -4.58
N LEU A 251 5.74 8.12 -4.10
CA LEU A 251 6.07 8.53 -2.72
C LEU A 251 5.73 9.99 -2.42
N VAL A 252 5.95 10.89 -3.39
CA VAL A 252 5.56 12.30 -3.27
C VAL A 252 4.05 12.44 -3.15
N LEU A 253 3.29 11.74 -4.01
CA LEU A 253 1.83 11.76 -3.97
C LEU A 253 1.29 11.21 -2.64
N CYS A 254 1.90 10.15 -2.10
CA CYS A 254 1.54 9.61 -0.78
C CYS A 254 1.79 10.64 0.33
N GLY A 255 3.00 11.18 0.39
CA GLY A 255 3.36 12.15 1.43
C GLY A 255 2.55 13.45 1.33
N ALA A 256 2.24 13.90 0.10
CA ALA A 256 1.33 15.02 -0.12
C ALA A 256 -0.10 14.69 0.33
N GLY A 257 -0.58 13.47 0.09
CA GLY A 257 -1.86 12.98 0.60
C GLY A 257 -1.92 13.05 2.13
N ILE A 258 -0.91 12.54 2.83
CA ILE A 258 -0.84 12.61 4.29
C ILE A 258 -0.81 14.08 4.76
N GLN A 259 0.04 14.91 4.15
CA GLN A 259 0.29 16.28 4.62
C GLN A 259 -0.85 17.28 4.32
N PHE A 260 -1.57 17.11 3.21
CA PHE A 260 -2.59 18.07 2.74
C PHE A 260 -4.02 17.54 2.82
N LEU A 261 -4.22 16.21 2.82
CA LEU A 261 -5.56 15.60 2.91
C LEU A 261 -5.81 14.95 4.28
N GLY A 262 -4.81 14.91 5.17
CA GLY A 262 -4.93 14.30 6.50
C GLY A 262 -5.24 12.80 6.45
N LEU A 263 -4.76 12.12 5.40
CA LEU A 263 -4.92 10.67 5.20
C LEU A 263 -4.09 9.86 6.18
#